data_AF-C7H7G0-F1
#
_entry.id   AF-C7H7G0-F1
#
_cell.length_a   1.000
_cell.length_b   1.000
_cell.length_c   1.000
_cell.angle_alpha   90.00
_cell.angle_beta   90.00
_cell.angle_gamma   90.00
#
_symmetry.space_group_name_H-M   'P 1'
#
loop_
_entity.id
_entity.type
_entity.pdbx_description
1 polymer ?
#
loop_
_entity_poly.entity_id
_entity_poly.type
_entity_poly.pdbx_seq_one_letter_code
_entity_poly.pdbx_strand_id
1 'polypeptide(L)' 'MKKILFVCHVNICRSPMAEFVMKDLVEKAGISAQFEIASAATSTEASACAA' A
#
# COMPACT_ATOMS: atom_id res chain seq x y z
N MET A 1 -1.44 17.62 1.18
CA MET A 1 -1.52 16.21 0.76
C MET A 1 -0.51 15.41 1.56
N LYS A 2 -0.94 14.35 2.26
CA LYS A 2 -0.09 13.49 3.10
C LYS A 2 0.20 12.19 2.36
N LYS A 3 1.46 11.75 2.34
CA LYS A 3 1.89 10.51 1.66
C LYS A 3 2.10 9.40 2.68
N ILE A 4 1.53 8.23 2.41
CA ILE A 4 1.59 7.05 3.28
C ILE A 4 2.11 5.86 2.46
N LEU A 5 3.17 5.24 2.96
CA LEU A 5 3.79 4.06 2.36
C LEU A 5 3.71 2.88 3.33
N PHE A 6 2.99 1.83 2.96
CA PHE A 6 2.95 0.58 3.71
C PHE A 6 4.07 -0.34 3.24
N VAL A 7 4.88 -0.85 4.18
CA VAL A 7 6.02 -1.71 3.86
C VAL A 7 5.86 -3.06 4.55
N CYS A 8 6.08 -4.14 3.80
CA CYS A 8 6.31 -5.47 4.38
C CYS A 8 7.45 -6.17 3.65
N HIS A 9 7.76 -7.41 4.04
CA HIS A 9 8.96 -8.08 3.53
C HIS A 9 8.96 -8.25 1.99
N VAL A 10 7.83 -8.69 1.41
CA VAL A 10 7.74 -9.07 -0.02
C VAL A 10 6.61 -8.34 -0.77
N ASN A 11 5.88 -7.42 -0.14
CA ASN A 11 4.76 -6.70 -0.75
C ASN A 11 3.67 -7.54 -1.47
N ILE A 12 3.34 -8.73 -0.96
CA ILE A 12 2.31 -9.59 -1.56
C ILE A 12 1.09 -9.87 -0.68
N CYS A 13 1.20 -9.69 0.64
CA CYS A 13 0.12 -10.04 1.56
C CYS A 13 -0.29 -8.84 2.42
N ARG A 14 0.58 -8.44 3.35
CA ARG A 14 0.20 -7.48 4.41
C ARG A 14 0.17 -6.03 3.92
N SER A 15 1.20 -5.58 3.22
CA SER A 15 1.26 -4.18 2.76
C SER A 15 0.29 -3.87 1.60
N PRO A 16 0.04 -4.73 0.60
CA PRO A 16 -1.01 -4.45 -0.40
C PRO A 16 -2.41 -4.47 0.20
N MET A 17 -2.66 -5.36 1.16
CA MET A 17 -3.93 -5.39 1.88
C MET A 17 -4.15 -4.09 2.68
N ALA A 18 -3.13 -3.61 3.38
CA ALA A 18 -3.21 -2.35 4.12
C ALA A 18 -3.43 -1.14 3.18
N GLU A 19 -2.79 -1.11 2.02
CA GLU A 19 -3.04 -0.10 0.99
C GLU A 19 -4.50 -0.09 0.55
N PHE A 20 -5.07 -1.26 0.20
CA PHE A 20 -6.44 -1.37 -0.26
C PHE A 20 -7.45 -0.96 0.83
N VAL A 21 -7.26 -1.46 2.05
CA VAL A 21 -8.11 -1.11 3.20
C VAL A 21 -8.05 0.39 3.48
N MET A 22 -6.86 1.01 3.46
CA MET A 22 -6.76 2.43 3.75
C MET A 22 -7.38 3.29 2.64
N LYS A 23 -7.24 2.89 1.37
CA LYS A 23 -7.93 3.54 0.24
C LYS A 23 -9.45 3.53 0.41
N ASP A 24 -10.01 2.37 0.75
CA ASP A 24 -11.45 2.22 1.02
C ASP A 24 -11.92 3.08 2.22
N LEU A 25 -11.14 3.15 3.30
CA LEU A 25 -11.46 3.97 4.47
C LEU A 25 -11.45 5.47 4.17
N VAL A 26 -10.45 5.98 3.43
CA VAL A 26 -10.37 7.41 3.09
C VAL A 26 -11.42 7.81 2.06
N GLU A 27 -11.81 6.89 1.17
CA GLU A 27 -12.90 7.07 0.23
C GLU A 27 -14.24 7.16 0.97
N LYS A 28 -14.53 6.21 1.87
CA LYS A 28 -15.74 6.22 2.72
C LYS A 28 -15.84 7.44 3.61
N ALA A 29 -14.70 7.98 4.05
CA ALA A 29 -14.65 9.21 4.84
C ALA A 29 -14.70 10.50 4.00
N GLY A 30 -14.67 10.41 2.67
CA GLY A 30 -14.72 11.58 1.76
C GLY A 30 -13.46 12.45 1.79
N ILE A 31 -12.33 11.91 2.26
CA ILE A 31 -11.07 12.64 2.45
C ILE A 31 -9.93 12.13 1.55
N SER A 32 -10.25 11.30 0.55
CA SER A 32 -9.29 10.68 -0.37
C SER A 32 -8.32 11.69 -1.01
N ALA A 33 -8.79 12.89 -1.39
CA ALA A 33 -7.96 13.95 -1.97
C ALA A 33 -6.83 14.46 -1.05
N GLN A 34 -6.91 14.19 0.26
CA GLN A 34 -5.90 14.60 1.21
C GLN A 34 -4.71 13.62 1.29
N PHE A 35 -4.85 12.40 0.74
CA PHE A 35 -3.90 11.31 0.93
C PHE A 35 -3.39 10.73 -0.40
N GLU A 36 -2.11 10.35 -0.40
CA GLU A 36 -1.49 9.51 -1.43
C GLU A 36 -1.04 8.22 -0.73
N ILE A 37 -1.53 7.06 -1.18
CA ILE A 37 -1.35 5.78 -0.48
C ILE A 37 -0.74 4.77 -1.45
N ALA A 38 0.39 4.17 -1.05
CA ALA A 38 1.10 3.14 -1.81
C ALA A 38 1.67 2.05 -0.87
N SER A 39 2.14 0.95 -1.45
CA SER A 39 2.83 -0.14 -0.73
C SER A 39 4.12 -0.57 -1.43
N ALA A 40 5.10 -1.06 -0.66
CA ALA A 40 6.40 -1.52 -1.16
C ALA A 40 6.96 -2.70 -0.35
N ALA A 41 7.94 -3.39 -0.95
CA ALA A 41 8.67 -4.48 -0.31
C ALA A 41 9.97 -3.95 0.31
N THR A 42 10.43 -4.56 1.41
CA THR A 42 11.82 -4.36 1.87
C THR A 42 12.81 -5.16 1.04
N SER A 43 12.37 -6.32 0.54
CA SER A 43 13.20 -7.30 -0.16
C SER A 43 12.56 -7.70 -1.48
N THR A 44 13.38 -7.91 -2.51
CA THR A 44 12.95 -8.46 -3.81
C THR A 44 13.11 -9.98 -3.89
N GLU A 45 13.46 -10.63 -2.78
CA GLU A 45 13.84 -12.06 -2.71
C GLU A 45 12.73 -13.01 -3.18
N ALA A 46 11.46 -12.63 -3.04
CA ALA A 46 10.32 -13.38 -3.61
C ALA A 46 9.60 -12.64 -4.76
N SER A 47 10.20 -11.56 -5.28
CA SER A 47 9.76 -10.87 -6.50
C SER A 47 10.26 -11.54 -7.79
N ALA A 48 10.79 -12.77 -7.72
CA ALA A 48 11.26 -13.53 -8.89
C ALA A 48 10.14 -13.93 -9.89
N CYS A 49 8.88 -13.54 -9.63
CA CYS A 49 7.73 -13.76 -10.53
C CYS A 49 7.01 -12.45 -10.88
N ALA A 50 7.77 -11.37 -11.12
CA ALA A 50 7.25 -10.13 -11.71
C ALA A 50 8.26 -9.59 -12.74
N ALA A 51 8.67 -10.47 -13.65
CA ALA A 51 9.26 -10.10 -14.94
C ALA A 51 8.18 -10.25 -16.02
#